data_AF-A0A368FTJ1-F1
#
_entry.id   AF-A0A368FTJ1-F1
#
_cell.length_a   1.000
_cell.length_b   1.000
_cell.length_c   1.000
_cell.angle_alpha   90.00
_cell.angle_beta   90.00
_cell.angle_gamma   90.00
#
_symmetry.space_group_name_H-M   'P 1'
#
loop_
_entity.id
_entity.type
_entity.pdbx_description
1 polymer ?
#
loop_
_entity_poly.entity_id
_entity_poly.type
_entity_poly.pdbx_seq_one_letter_code
_entity_poly.pdbx_strand_id
1 'polypeptide(L)'
;MNIAVDSDLNERTYACCCGAIRIKNGAYGVAIFYAMIILSNLGIRLYKSNEVQWNWQLLFLVSDTVAVLCLVYGLAREQAAFLQPFTIISIVTVSFCVLLTAFYASAVYDPTSYAGEQIEILLAGKVKSISEYFHTTTRTVITLVALIGAMVYGVTVVIHSWFMIIVVRCAQYFREEQSIEVKF
;
A
#
# COMPACT_ATOMS: atom_id res chain seq x y z
N MET A 1 6.89 -14.36 40.84
CA MET A 1 5.47 -13.97 40.68
C MET A 1 5.26 -12.72 39.81
N ASN A 2 6.33 -12.04 39.35
CA ASN A 2 6.21 -10.83 38.53
C ASN A 2 6.25 -11.05 37.01
N ILE A 3 6.58 -12.25 36.53
CA ILE A 3 6.72 -12.52 35.07
C ILE A 3 5.36 -12.61 34.38
N ALA A 4 4.35 -13.20 35.05
CA ALA A 4 3.02 -13.39 34.47
C ALA A 4 2.21 -12.08 34.36
N VAL A 5 2.47 -11.11 35.23
CA VAL A 5 1.79 -9.80 35.22
C VAL A 5 2.38 -8.90 34.13
N ASP A 6 3.69 -8.98 33.91
CA ASP A 6 4.39 -8.20 32.88
C ASP A 6 4.03 -8.70 31.47
N SER A 7 3.93 -10.03 31.27
CA SER A 7 3.49 -10.61 30.00
C SER A 7 2.05 -10.23 29.61
N ASP A 8 1.14 -10.14 30.59
CA ASP A 8 -0.29 -9.83 30.36
C ASP A 8 -0.52 -8.33 30.06
N LEU A 9 0.28 -7.44 30.69
CA LEU A 9 0.33 -6.00 30.38
C LEU A 9 0.97 -5.71 29.02
N ASN A 10 2.02 -6.46 28.66
CA ASN A 10 2.65 -6.39 27.35
C ASN A 10 1.69 -6.89 26.25
N GLU A 11 0.95 -7.97 26.49
CA GLU A 11 -0.03 -8.53 25.53
C GLU A 11 -1.18 -7.57 25.18
N ARG A 12 -1.67 -6.77 26.12
CA ARG A 12 -2.75 -5.78 25.83
C ARG A 12 -2.23 -4.49 25.19
N THR A 13 -0.97 -4.13 25.45
CA THR A 13 -0.37 -2.90 24.91
C THR A 13 0.01 -3.06 23.43
N TYR A 14 0.29 -4.30 23.00
CA TYR A 14 0.71 -4.65 21.65
C TYR A 14 -0.36 -5.44 20.88
N ALA A 15 -1.55 -4.87 20.82
CA ALA A 15 -2.66 -5.39 20.04
C ALA A 15 -3.16 -4.36 19.03
N CYS A 16 -3.43 -4.82 17.80
CA CYS A 16 -4.06 -4.04 16.75
C CYS A 16 -5.56 -4.34 16.65
N CYS A 17 -6.28 -3.48 15.90
CA CYS A 17 -7.73 -3.60 15.70
C CYS A 17 -8.51 -3.56 17.03
N CYS A 18 -8.37 -2.48 17.80
CA CYS A 18 -9.05 -2.28 19.09
C CYS A 18 -8.73 -3.34 20.16
N GLY A 19 -7.51 -3.90 20.15
CA GLY A 19 -7.10 -4.91 21.13
C GLY A 19 -7.42 -6.36 20.74
N ALA A 20 -8.06 -6.59 19.59
CA ALA A 20 -8.55 -7.91 19.20
C ALA A 20 -7.48 -8.82 18.57
N ILE A 21 -6.43 -8.25 17.95
CA ILE A 21 -5.44 -9.02 17.19
C ILE A 21 -4.04 -8.77 17.76
N ARG A 22 -3.32 -9.85 18.12
CA ARG A 22 -1.90 -9.78 18.52
C ARG A 22 -1.07 -9.12 17.42
N ILE A 23 -0.18 -8.18 17.78
CA ILE A 23 0.57 -7.38 16.79
C ILE A 23 1.35 -8.25 15.78
N LYS A 24 1.93 -9.37 16.23
CA LYS A 24 2.62 -10.36 15.37
C LYS A 24 1.69 -10.90 14.29
N ASN A 25 0.48 -11.34 14.66
CA ASN A 25 -0.51 -11.88 13.72
C ASN A 25 -1.03 -10.79 12.77
N GLY A 26 -1.21 -9.57 13.28
CA GLY A 26 -1.58 -8.42 12.45
C GLY A 26 -0.53 -8.12 11.38
N ALA A 27 0.75 -8.09 11.76
CA ALA A 27 1.85 -7.85 10.83
C ALA A 27 2.00 -8.99 9.81
N TYR A 28 1.79 -10.26 10.20
CA TYR A 28 1.73 -11.38 9.26
C TYR A 28 0.58 -11.25 8.27
N GLY A 29 -0.59 -10.81 8.73
CA GLY A 29 -1.73 -10.52 7.86
C GLY A 29 -1.42 -9.43 6.83
N VAL A 30 -0.75 -8.35 7.25
CA VAL A 30 -0.27 -7.30 6.34
C VAL A 30 0.69 -7.89 5.30
N ALA A 31 1.67 -8.69 5.73
CA ALA A 31 2.64 -9.30 4.81
C ALA A 31 1.97 -10.21 3.76
N ILE A 32 1.00 -11.04 4.18
CA ILE A 32 0.22 -11.90 3.27
C ILE A 32 -0.58 -11.06 2.28
N PHE A 33 -1.23 -9.99 2.75
CA PHE A 33 -2.01 -9.11 1.87
C PHE A 33 -1.14 -8.45 0.79
N TYR A 34 0.04 -7.93 1.16
CA TYR A 34 0.98 -7.38 0.18
C TYR A 34 1.52 -8.45 -0.77
N ALA A 35 1.83 -9.65 -0.28
CA ALA A 35 2.27 -10.74 -1.13
C ALA A 35 1.21 -11.10 -2.20
N MET A 36 -0.07 -11.12 -1.83
CA MET A 36 -1.18 -11.35 -2.77
C MET A 36 -1.27 -10.25 -3.84
N ILE A 37 -1.06 -8.98 -3.47
CA ILE A 37 -1.06 -7.87 -4.42
C ILE A 37 0.11 -7.99 -5.41
N ILE A 38 1.30 -8.31 -4.91
CA ILE A 38 2.51 -8.48 -5.75
C ILE A 38 2.33 -9.67 -6.69
N LEU A 39 1.82 -10.80 -6.21
CA LEU A 39 1.51 -11.98 -7.02
C LEU A 39 0.48 -11.67 -8.10
N SER A 40 -0.57 -10.91 -7.78
CA SER A 40 -1.58 -10.49 -8.75
C SER A 40 -0.98 -9.59 -9.83
N ASN A 41 -0.14 -8.61 -9.44
CA ASN A 41 0.55 -7.74 -10.39
C ASN A 41 1.53 -8.50 -11.29
N LEU A 42 2.24 -9.48 -10.72
CA LEU A 42 3.14 -10.35 -11.48
C LEU A 42 2.36 -11.23 -12.47
N GLY A 43 1.23 -11.80 -12.04
CA GLY A 43 0.36 -12.64 -12.89
C GLY A 43 -0.21 -11.88 -14.09
N ILE A 44 -0.69 -10.65 -13.90
CA ILE A 44 -1.20 -9.81 -14.99
C ILE A 44 -0.09 -9.51 -16.01
N ARG A 45 1.15 -9.28 -15.54
CA ARG A 45 2.31 -9.03 -16.41
C ARG A 45 2.74 -10.26 -17.20
N LEU A 46 2.79 -11.42 -16.55
CA LEU A 46 3.13 -12.69 -17.21
C LEU A 46 2.09 -13.04 -18.29
N TYR A 47 0.81 -12.73 -18.05
CA TYR A 47 -0.24 -12.97 -19.04
C TYR A 47 -0.16 -12.01 -20.25
N LYS A 48 0.26 -10.75 -20.05
CA LYS A 48 0.33 -9.73 -21.11
C LYS A 48 1.69 -9.69 -21.84
N SER A 49 2.46 -10.79 -21.76
CA SER A 49 3.86 -10.94 -22.18
C SER A 49 4.10 -10.81 -23.70
N ASN A 50 3.84 -9.64 -24.31
CA ASN A 50 4.29 -9.38 -25.68
C ASN A 50 5.49 -8.46 -25.81
N GLU A 51 5.78 -7.54 -24.88
CA GLU A 51 7.07 -6.86 -24.83
C GLU A 51 7.39 -6.50 -23.38
N VAL A 52 8.40 -7.15 -22.80
CA VAL A 52 8.91 -6.79 -21.46
C VAL A 52 9.73 -5.52 -21.59
N GLN A 53 9.06 -4.40 -21.88
CA GLN A 53 9.70 -3.09 -21.79
C GLN A 53 10.04 -2.84 -20.33
N TRP A 54 11.30 -2.48 -20.08
CA TRP A 54 11.77 -2.02 -18.78
C TRP A 54 11.04 -0.71 -18.45
N ASN A 55 9.94 -0.85 -17.73
CA ASN A 55 9.04 0.24 -17.39
C ASN A 55 9.22 0.57 -15.91
N TRP A 56 8.99 1.82 -15.53
CA TRP A 56 8.92 2.30 -14.15
C TRP A 56 8.05 1.40 -13.27
N GLN A 57 6.96 0.88 -13.84
CA GLN A 57 6.06 -0.02 -13.13
C GLN A 57 6.72 -1.38 -12.76
N LEU A 58 7.75 -1.85 -13.49
CA LEU A 58 8.51 -3.06 -13.14
C LEU A 58 9.49 -2.76 -12.00
N LEU A 59 10.12 -1.58 -12.01
CA LEU A 59 11.00 -1.14 -10.93
C LEU A 59 10.26 -1.08 -9.59
N PHE A 60 9.06 -0.51 -9.58
CA PHE A 60 8.19 -0.52 -8.40
C PHE A 60 7.85 -1.93 -7.93
N LEU A 61 7.51 -2.83 -8.86
CA LEU A 61 7.19 -4.22 -8.51
C LEU A 61 8.37 -4.97 -7.86
N VAL A 62 9.58 -4.80 -8.39
CA VAL A 62 10.79 -5.40 -7.82
C VAL A 62 11.07 -4.81 -6.44
N SER A 63 10.98 -3.49 -6.29
CA SER A 63 11.15 -2.79 -5.01
C SER A 63 10.16 -3.30 -3.96
N ASP A 64 8.87 -3.42 -4.31
CA ASP A 64 7.83 -3.91 -3.41
C ASP A 64 8.07 -5.37 -3.01
N THR A 65 8.55 -6.19 -3.94
CA THR A 65 8.89 -7.60 -3.67
C THR A 65 10.01 -7.69 -2.63
N VAL A 66 11.09 -6.91 -2.79
CA VAL A 66 12.19 -6.87 -1.82
C VAL A 66 11.69 -6.37 -0.46
N ALA A 67 10.85 -5.33 -0.44
CA ALA A 67 10.26 -4.78 0.77
C ALA A 67 9.47 -5.83 1.56
N VAL A 68 8.63 -6.61 0.87
CA VAL A 68 7.80 -7.65 1.49
C VAL A 68 8.66 -8.83 1.95
N LEU A 69 9.69 -9.21 1.21
CA LEU A 69 10.64 -10.24 1.65
C LEU A 69 11.36 -9.79 2.93
N CYS A 70 11.80 -8.53 3.01
CA CYS A 70 12.37 -7.97 4.24
C CYS A 70 11.35 -7.98 5.39
N LEU A 71 10.09 -7.64 5.13
CA LEU A 71 9.02 -7.68 6.14
C LEU A 71 8.82 -9.11 6.66
N VAL A 72 8.62 -10.09 5.77
CA VAL A 72 8.41 -11.50 6.15
C VAL A 72 9.61 -12.06 6.90
N TYR A 73 10.83 -11.76 6.42
CA TYR A 73 12.06 -12.20 7.07
C TYR A 73 12.23 -11.56 8.46
N GLY A 74 11.96 -10.26 8.58
CA GLY A 74 12.02 -9.52 9.84
C GLY A 74 11.00 -10.00 10.86
N LEU A 75 9.80 -10.39 10.42
CA LEU A 75 8.82 -11.05 11.28
C LEU A 75 9.28 -12.43 11.72
N ALA A 76 9.81 -13.25 10.80
CA ALA A 76 10.25 -14.61 11.11
C ALA A 76 11.48 -14.67 12.04
N ARG A 77 12.35 -13.65 11.96
CA ARG A 77 13.54 -13.51 12.82
C ARG A 77 13.31 -12.61 14.04
N GLU A 78 12.12 -12.04 14.19
CA GLU A 78 11.78 -11.08 15.26
C GLU A 78 12.78 -9.91 15.34
N GLN A 79 13.26 -9.44 14.19
CA GLN A 79 14.27 -8.39 14.08
C GLN A 79 13.69 -7.11 13.49
N ALA A 80 13.60 -6.06 14.32
CA ALA A 80 13.06 -4.76 13.94
C ALA A 80 13.81 -4.07 12.78
N ALA A 81 15.10 -4.35 12.59
CA ALA A 81 15.91 -3.73 11.54
C ALA A 81 15.38 -4.03 10.12
N PHE A 82 14.85 -5.23 9.90
CA PHE A 82 14.34 -5.64 8.58
C PHE A 82 12.95 -5.05 8.24
N LEU A 83 12.25 -4.46 9.22
CA LEU A 83 10.96 -3.78 9.01
C LEU A 83 11.15 -2.35 8.46
N GLN A 84 12.36 -1.79 8.59
CA GLN A 84 12.70 -0.44 8.12
C GLN A 84 12.55 -0.25 6.59
N PRO A 85 13.13 -1.10 5.72
CA PRO A 85 13.01 -0.92 4.26
C PRO A 85 11.54 -0.93 3.79
N PHE A 86 10.71 -1.81 4.36
CA PHE A 86 9.28 -1.84 4.07
C PHE A 86 8.59 -0.54 4.46
N THR A 87 8.90 -0.02 5.65
CA THR A 87 8.31 1.23 6.14
C THR A 87 8.71 2.42 5.25
N ILE A 88 9.99 2.51 4.85
CA ILE A 88 10.49 3.58 3.98
C ILE A 88 9.77 3.56 2.63
N ILE A 89 9.67 2.39 2.00
CA ILE A 89 8.97 2.25 0.71
C ILE A 89 7.49 2.60 0.88
N SER A 90 6.86 2.16 1.96
CA SER A 90 5.46 2.49 2.25
C SER A 90 5.22 4.00 2.42
N ILE A 91 6.14 4.74 3.06
CA ILE A 91 6.05 6.21 3.18
C ILE A 91 6.10 6.87 1.80
N VAL A 92 7.03 6.44 0.94
CA VAL A 92 7.16 6.96 -0.43
C VAL A 92 5.89 6.67 -1.23
N THR A 93 5.38 5.45 -1.16
CA THR A 93 4.15 5.05 -1.85
C THR A 93 2.94 5.84 -1.37
N VAL A 94 2.76 6.02 -0.06
CA VAL A 94 1.67 6.84 0.49
C VAL A 94 1.77 8.28 0.01
N SER A 95 2.96 8.87 0.03
CA SER A 95 3.18 10.25 -0.43
C SER A 95 2.80 10.41 -1.90
N PHE A 96 3.21 9.44 -2.74
CA PHE A 96 2.85 9.42 -4.15
C PHE A 96 1.34 9.23 -4.36
N CYS A 97 0.70 8.34 -3.60
CA CYS A 97 -0.76 8.14 -3.67
C CYS A 97 -1.54 9.40 -3.25
N VAL A 98 -1.10 10.13 -2.22
CA VAL A 98 -1.73 11.40 -1.83
C VAL A 98 -1.66 12.43 -2.95
N LEU A 99 -0.49 12.56 -3.60
CA LEU A 99 -0.32 13.45 -4.75
C LEU A 99 -1.22 13.03 -5.93
N LEU A 100 -1.31 11.74 -6.22
CA LEU A 100 -2.21 11.23 -7.25
C LEU A 100 -3.68 11.47 -6.90
N THR A 101 -4.10 11.25 -5.65
CA THR A 101 -5.46 11.56 -5.21
C THR A 101 -5.78 13.03 -5.42
N ALA A 102 -4.87 13.94 -5.06
CA ALA A 102 -5.05 15.38 -5.29
C ALA A 102 -5.10 15.72 -6.78
N PHE A 103 -4.25 15.11 -7.59
CA PHE A 103 -4.23 15.27 -9.04
C PHE A 103 -5.54 14.83 -9.69
N TYR A 104 -6.02 13.61 -9.38
CA TYR A 104 -7.29 13.12 -9.87
C TYR A 104 -8.48 13.91 -9.33
N ALA A 105 -8.44 14.34 -8.06
CA ALA A 105 -9.47 15.20 -7.49
C ALA A 105 -9.57 16.54 -8.23
N SER A 106 -8.45 17.12 -8.67
CA SER A 106 -8.47 18.35 -9.45
C SER A 106 -9.21 18.19 -10.79
N ALA A 107 -9.09 17.03 -11.45
CA ALA A 107 -9.85 16.70 -12.66
C ALA A 107 -11.35 16.44 -12.40
N VAL A 108 -11.72 16.12 -11.16
CA VAL A 108 -13.14 16.01 -10.77
C VAL A 108 -13.79 17.38 -10.63
N TYR A 109 -13.11 18.32 -9.98
CA TYR A 109 -13.61 19.69 -9.80
C TYR A 109 -13.59 20.50 -11.10
N ASP A 110 -12.52 20.37 -11.88
CA ASP A 110 -12.40 21.01 -13.19
C ASP A 110 -11.87 19.99 -14.22
N PRO A 111 -12.76 19.41 -15.05
CA PRO A 111 -12.36 18.45 -16.09
C PRO A 111 -11.55 19.10 -17.22
N THR A 112 -11.46 20.43 -17.28
CA THR A 112 -10.57 21.15 -18.22
C THR A 112 -9.21 21.50 -17.63
N SER A 113 -8.95 21.10 -16.38
CA SER A 113 -7.62 21.21 -15.78
C SER A 113 -6.59 20.35 -16.50
N TYR A 114 -5.30 20.66 -16.27
CA TYR A 114 -4.17 19.86 -16.77
C TYR A 114 -4.31 18.36 -16.45
N ALA A 115 -4.90 18.02 -15.30
CA ALA A 115 -5.15 16.63 -14.94
C ALA A 115 -6.21 15.95 -15.80
N GLY A 116 -7.28 16.67 -16.16
CA GLY A 116 -8.31 16.17 -17.07
C GLY A 116 -7.76 15.92 -18.48
N GLU A 117 -6.96 16.86 -19.00
CA GLU A 117 -6.31 16.74 -20.31
C GLU A 117 -5.34 15.55 -20.35
N GLN A 118 -4.55 15.35 -19.29
CA GLN A 118 -3.63 14.22 -19.22
C GLN A 118 -4.36 12.86 -19.16
N ILE A 119 -5.51 12.79 -18.47
CA ILE A 119 -6.37 11.59 -18.48
C ILE A 119 -6.92 11.33 -19.88
N GLU A 120 -7.36 12.40 -20.56
CA GLU A 120 -7.88 12.31 -21.93
C GLU A 120 -6.80 11.81 -22.89
N ILE A 121 -5.59 12.34 -22.85
CA ILE A 121 -4.48 11.91 -23.71
C ILE A 121 -4.08 10.46 -23.40
N LEU A 122 -3.89 10.14 -22.11
CA LEU A 122 -3.43 8.81 -21.68
C LEU A 122 -4.45 7.70 -21.99
N LEU A 123 -5.75 8.02 -21.91
CA LEU A 123 -6.83 7.08 -22.16
C LEU A 123 -7.64 7.39 -23.43
N ALA A 124 -7.12 8.19 -24.36
CA ALA A 124 -7.88 8.72 -25.51
C ALA A 124 -8.67 7.64 -26.26
N GLY A 125 -8.01 6.51 -26.56
CA GLY A 125 -8.64 5.37 -27.23
C GLY A 125 -9.76 4.71 -26.42
N LYS A 126 -9.65 4.67 -25.09
CA LYS A 126 -10.66 4.08 -24.20
C LYS A 126 -11.80 5.05 -23.88
N VAL A 127 -11.47 6.30 -23.60
CA VAL A 127 -12.45 7.36 -23.29
C VAL A 127 -13.38 7.56 -24.48
N LYS A 128 -12.85 7.58 -25.71
CA LYS A 128 -13.66 7.69 -26.93
C LYS A 128 -14.59 6.50 -27.12
N SER A 129 -14.08 5.28 -26.94
CA SER A 129 -14.89 4.06 -27.05
C SER A 129 -16.02 3.99 -26.01
N ILE A 130 -15.75 4.41 -24.76
CA ILE A 130 -16.75 4.45 -23.68
C ILE A 130 -17.78 5.55 -23.94
N SER A 131 -17.34 6.71 -24.40
CA SER A 131 -18.21 7.84 -24.76
C SER A 131 -19.20 7.45 -25.87
N GLU A 132 -18.71 6.79 -26.92
CA GLU A 132 -19.54 6.29 -28.03
C GLU A 132 -20.51 5.20 -27.56
N TYR A 133 -20.06 4.26 -26.73
CA TYR A 133 -20.91 3.17 -26.20
C TYR A 133 -22.04 3.68 -25.30
N PHE A 134 -21.76 4.67 -24.45
CA PHE A 134 -22.74 5.24 -23.51
C PHE A 134 -23.48 6.47 -24.05
N HIS A 135 -23.29 6.84 -25.33
CA HIS A 135 -23.85 8.07 -25.93
C HIS A 135 -23.69 9.32 -25.04
N THR A 136 -22.53 9.43 -24.39
CA THR A 136 -22.26 10.42 -23.34
C THR A 136 -21.07 11.29 -23.75
N THR A 137 -21.04 12.54 -23.28
CA THR A 137 -19.92 13.46 -23.54
C THR A 137 -18.61 12.94 -22.93
N THR A 138 -17.51 13.04 -23.69
CA THR A 138 -16.13 12.72 -23.27
C THR A 138 -15.79 13.31 -21.90
N ARG A 139 -16.22 14.55 -21.62
CA ARG A 139 -16.03 15.23 -20.34
C ARG A 139 -16.61 14.44 -19.16
N THR A 140 -17.83 13.92 -19.28
CA THR A 140 -18.47 13.12 -18.22
C THR A 140 -17.69 11.83 -17.97
N VAL A 141 -17.16 11.20 -19.03
CA VAL A 141 -16.31 10.01 -18.92
C VAL A 141 -15.01 10.35 -18.18
N ILE A 142 -14.36 11.47 -18.51
CA ILE A 142 -13.13 11.93 -17.84
C ILE A 142 -13.38 12.19 -16.35
N THR A 143 -14.44 12.93 -16.00
CA THR A 143 -14.82 13.19 -14.61
C THR A 143 -15.10 11.89 -13.85
N LEU A 144 -15.78 10.92 -14.47
CA LEU A 144 -16.09 9.63 -13.85
C LEU A 144 -14.82 8.79 -13.62
N VAL A 145 -13.92 8.73 -14.59
CA VAL A 145 -12.61 8.08 -14.44
C VAL A 145 -11.79 8.77 -13.34
N ALA A 146 -11.78 10.09 -13.31
CA ALA A 146 -11.07 10.86 -12.30
C ALA A 146 -11.64 10.62 -10.89
N LEU A 147 -12.96 10.53 -10.75
CA LEU A 147 -13.62 10.25 -9.49
C LEU A 147 -13.31 8.84 -8.98
N ILE A 148 -13.36 7.84 -9.86
CA ILE A 148 -12.95 6.47 -9.51
C ILE A 148 -11.48 6.45 -9.11
N GLY A 149 -10.60 7.11 -9.88
CA GLY A 149 -9.18 7.21 -9.58
C GLY A 149 -8.94 7.83 -8.20
N ALA A 150 -9.52 9.01 -7.93
CA ALA A 150 -9.40 9.69 -6.65
C ALA A 150 -9.89 8.82 -5.48
N MET A 151 -11.02 8.13 -5.64
CA MET A 151 -11.55 7.20 -4.63
C MET A 151 -10.61 6.02 -4.38
N VAL A 152 -10.13 5.37 -5.44
CA VAL A 152 -9.22 4.21 -5.33
C VAL A 152 -7.91 4.61 -4.64
N TYR A 153 -7.28 5.70 -5.07
CA TYR A 153 -6.03 6.16 -4.46
C TYR A 153 -6.26 6.66 -3.02
N GLY A 154 -7.39 7.34 -2.76
CA GLY A 154 -7.75 7.79 -1.41
C GLY A 154 -7.95 6.64 -0.43
N VAL A 155 -8.68 5.59 -0.81
CA VAL A 155 -8.82 4.36 -0.01
C VAL A 155 -7.47 3.68 0.17
N THR A 156 -6.65 3.63 -0.87
CA THR A 156 -5.30 3.05 -0.81
C THR A 156 -4.42 3.75 0.21
N VAL A 157 -4.48 5.09 0.30
CA VAL A 157 -3.77 5.88 1.32
C VAL A 157 -4.20 5.45 2.71
N VAL A 158 -5.51 5.40 2.99
CA VAL A 158 -6.02 5.01 4.32
C VAL A 158 -5.54 3.61 4.71
N ILE A 159 -5.64 2.64 3.78
CA ILE A 159 -5.18 1.27 4.01
C ILE A 159 -3.67 1.21 4.26
N HIS A 160 -2.86 1.87 3.44
CA HIS A 160 -1.41 1.87 3.58
C HIS A 160 -0.95 2.56 4.88
N SER A 161 -1.59 3.68 5.25
CA SER A 161 -1.32 4.36 6.52
C SER A 161 -1.65 3.44 7.70
N TRP A 162 -2.77 2.72 7.64
CA TRP A 162 -3.14 1.74 8.67
C TRP A 162 -2.12 0.61 8.78
N PHE A 163 -1.71 0.02 7.65
CA PHE A 163 -0.70 -1.04 7.63
C PHE A 163 0.66 -0.59 8.16
N MET A 164 1.09 0.63 7.83
CA MET A 164 2.31 1.20 8.39
C MET A 164 2.25 1.29 9.91
N ILE A 165 1.12 1.72 10.48
CA ILE A 165 0.96 1.79 11.94
C ILE A 165 1.14 0.40 12.55
N ILE A 166 0.55 -0.65 11.97
CA ILE A 166 0.69 -2.03 12.45
C ILE A 166 2.16 -2.45 12.44
N VAL A 167 2.87 -2.22 11.33
CA VAL A 167 4.28 -2.64 11.18
C VAL A 167 5.20 -1.85 12.11
N VAL A 168 4.99 -0.54 12.27
CA VAL A 168 5.79 0.29 13.19
C VAL A 168 5.59 -0.15 14.64
N ARG A 169 4.35 -0.44 15.04
CA ARG A 169 4.05 -0.98 16.38
C ARG A 169 4.69 -2.35 16.60
N CYS A 170 4.70 -3.20 15.57
CA CYS A 170 5.41 -4.49 15.60
C CYS A 170 6.92 -4.30 15.76
N ALA A 171 7.51 -3.33 15.06
CA ALA A 171 8.93 -3.00 15.19
C ALA A 171 9.28 -2.46 16.59
N GLN A 172 8.41 -1.63 17.18
CA GLN A 172 8.58 -1.14 18.55
C GLN A 172 8.56 -2.29 19.56
N TYR A 173 7.60 -3.21 19.43
CA TYR A 173 7.51 -4.42 20.25
C TYR A 173 8.81 -5.24 20.21
N PHE A 174 9.35 -5.53 19.02
CA PHE A 174 10.60 -6.29 18.89
C PHE A 174 11.81 -5.57 19.51
N ARG A 175 11.87 -4.23 19.44
CA ARG A 175 12.97 -3.46 20.05
C ARG A 175 12.93 -3.52 21.58
N GLU A 176 11.73 -3.50 22.16
CA GLU A 176 11.57 -3.63 23.60
C GLU A 176 11.92 -5.04 24.08
N GLU A 177 11.46 -6.08 23.40
CA GLU A 177 11.77 -7.49 23.70
C GLU A 177 13.29 -7.75 23.66
N GLN A 178 13.98 -7.28 22.61
CA GLN A 178 15.44 -7.38 22.50
C GLN A 178 16.19 -6.59 23.59
N SER A 179 15.66 -5.46 24.05
CA SER A 179 16.30 -4.65 25.10
C SER A 179 16.22 -5.31 26.49
N ILE A 180 15.22 -6.16 26.70
CA ILE A 180 15.04 -6.92 27.94
C ILE A 180 15.99 -8.12 27.95
N GLU A 181 16.12 -8.84 26.83
CA GLU A 181 17.00 -10.02 26.71
C GLU A 181 18.49 -9.69 26.94
N VAL A 182 18.95 -8.52 26.48
CA VAL A 182 20.35 -8.07 26.67
C VAL A 182 20.66 -7.67 28.13
N LYS A 183 19.65 -7.45 28.97
CA LYS A 183 19.83 -7.06 30.38
C LYS A 183 19.89 -8.24 31.35
N PHE A 184 19.64 -9.47 30.89
CA PHE A 184 19.75 -10.70 31.66
C PHE A 184 21.02 -11.48 31.29
#